data_AF-A0A2A5V3B6-F1
#
_entry.id   AF-A0A2A5V3B6-F1
#
_cell.length_a   1.000
_cell.length_b   1.000
_cell.length_c   1.000
_cell.angle_alpha   90.00
_cell.angle_beta   90.00
_cell.angle_gamma   90.00
#
_symmetry.space_group_name_H-M   'P 1'
#
loop_
_entity.id
_entity.type
_entity.pdbx_description
1 polymer ?
#
loop_
_entity_poly.entity_id
_entity_poly.type
_entity_poly.pdbx_seq_one_letter_code
_entity_poly.pdbx_strand_id
1 'polypeptide(L)'
;MQITMAKQNFFLKNLKRHFLSFNESIENYFDKLRFFVLNLKKTKLNTKYKVFGGLGVIFVLFLLYMSIPNLYNKSQIQSQIKDQILKKYNIQIKLNEAIQYSFFPKPHFFVKNLTILRKDKEIGLSRDFKVFISFNNFLNFNSVNIKDLVFNMTDFKIYEKDIIFFFDLLNTEPNENKITIKNSNIFFNSKEDEVLFINRIYQSKFYYDQNKLMNILSAKNKIFNIPFDIEIKNDKFNKKIFSEFKSKKFRLSVTNLFEYDYKNNSGFMDVLLINKSTSFNYKIKKNSLSFISDIRNNSYDGTIDFKPFYFNANFNYDGLSSKNLFNNDSIIFQMIKSELFNNDNLNILLNINVKNIVNINELNNLFLKVAIEEGEIRLSNSSIKWKDDLDIILNECLIDYENDEVKLIGDVKFKFKDIDNFYSSYQVKKDHRKKIQEIQLDFVYNFIQKKISFDNVKIDNMSNEKIDEFINQFDQRGTKVFNKITFKNFLNNFFGIYAG
;
A
#
# COMPACT_ATOMS: atom_id res chain seq x y z
N MET A 1 -9.86 -0.56 90.57
CA MET A 1 -9.51 -0.56 89.12
C MET A 1 -8.36 -1.53 88.88
N GLN A 2 -8.58 -2.84 89.09
CA GLN A 2 -7.52 -3.86 89.20
C GLN A 2 -7.77 -5.10 88.31
N ILE A 3 -8.64 -4.98 87.30
CA ILE A 3 -9.07 -6.11 86.45
C ILE A 3 -8.33 -6.13 85.09
N THR A 4 -7.54 -5.10 84.74
CA THR A 4 -6.89 -5.00 83.42
C THR A 4 -5.51 -5.65 83.32
N MET A 5 -4.73 -5.80 84.41
CA MET A 5 -3.39 -6.41 84.36
C MET A 5 -3.40 -7.94 84.22
N ALA A 6 -4.37 -8.64 84.83
CA ALA A 6 -4.41 -10.11 84.80
C ALA A 6 -4.76 -10.67 83.41
N LYS A 7 -5.62 -9.98 82.64
CA LYS A 7 -5.97 -10.38 81.26
C LYS A 7 -4.82 -10.16 80.27
N GLN A 8 -4.05 -9.08 80.40
CA GLN A 8 -2.86 -8.84 79.57
C GLN A 8 -1.78 -9.90 79.77
N ASN A 9 -1.54 -10.32 81.02
CA ASN A 9 -0.55 -11.37 81.33
C ASN A 9 -0.96 -12.75 80.79
N PHE A 10 -2.27 -13.08 80.82
CA PHE A 10 -2.77 -14.33 80.25
C PHE A 10 -2.68 -14.35 78.71
N PHE A 11 -2.97 -13.22 78.05
CA PHE A 11 -2.87 -13.09 76.61
C PHE A 11 -1.42 -13.16 76.11
N LEU A 12 -0.48 -12.48 76.78
CA LEU A 12 0.96 -12.58 76.52
C LEU A 12 1.49 -13.99 76.72
N LYS A 13 1.03 -14.69 77.77
CA LYS A 13 1.43 -16.08 78.05
C LYS A 13 0.91 -17.05 76.98
N ASN A 14 -0.32 -16.86 76.50
CA ASN A 14 -0.87 -17.64 75.38
C ASN A 14 -0.19 -17.35 74.04
N LEU A 15 0.13 -16.09 73.74
CA LEU A 15 0.92 -15.72 72.57
C LEU A 15 2.31 -16.35 72.62
N LYS A 16 3.01 -16.25 73.75
CA LYS A 16 4.34 -16.86 73.93
C LYS A 16 4.29 -18.38 73.79
N ARG A 17 3.24 -19.02 74.32
CA ARG A 17 3.00 -20.46 74.15
C ARG A 17 2.70 -20.83 72.70
N HIS A 18 1.92 -20.01 71.98
CA HIS A 18 1.67 -20.23 70.56
C HIS A 18 2.92 -20.04 69.70
N PHE A 19 3.73 -19.02 69.98
CA PHE A 19 5.03 -18.82 69.33
C PHE A 19 6.00 -19.97 69.60
N LEU A 20 6.07 -20.45 70.85
CA LEU A 20 6.86 -21.63 71.21
C LEU A 20 6.34 -22.88 70.48
N SER A 21 5.03 -23.10 70.43
CA SER A 21 4.45 -24.25 69.69
C SER A 21 4.65 -24.16 68.18
N PHE A 22 4.68 -22.95 67.62
CA PHE A 22 5.01 -22.72 66.22
C PHE A 22 6.49 -22.98 65.96
N ASN A 23 7.38 -22.51 66.82
CA ASN A 23 8.81 -22.79 66.74
C ASN A 23 9.08 -24.28 66.86
N GLU A 24 8.51 -24.97 67.86
CA GLU A 24 8.64 -26.41 68.02
C GLU A 24 8.06 -27.17 66.82
N SER A 25 6.96 -26.70 66.22
CA SER A 25 6.38 -27.32 65.02
C SER A 25 7.27 -27.14 63.78
N ILE A 26 7.85 -25.95 63.61
CA ILE A 26 8.80 -25.63 62.54
C ILE A 26 10.08 -26.43 62.73
N GLU A 27 10.62 -26.45 63.94
CA GLU A 27 11.83 -27.19 64.32
C GLU A 27 11.63 -28.70 64.13
N ASN A 28 10.48 -29.26 64.55
CA ASN A 28 10.10 -30.64 64.24
C ASN A 28 9.98 -30.91 62.73
N TYR A 29 9.47 -29.96 61.95
CA TYR A 29 9.39 -30.10 60.50
C TYR A 29 10.78 -30.11 59.86
N PHE A 30 11.68 -29.24 60.33
CA PHE A 30 13.07 -29.20 59.88
C PHE A 30 13.86 -30.41 60.33
N ASP A 31 13.63 -30.93 61.55
CA ASP A 31 14.25 -32.16 62.02
C ASP A 31 13.73 -33.39 61.28
N LYS A 32 12.43 -33.44 60.93
CA LYS A 32 11.88 -34.48 60.04
C LYS A 32 12.46 -34.38 58.63
N LEU A 33 12.61 -33.18 58.09
CA LEU A 33 13.28 -32.94 56.80
C LEU A 33 14.75 -33.36 56.85
N ARG A 34 15.47 -33.01 57.93
CA ARG A 34 16.86 -33.38 58.16
C ARG A 34 17.00 -34.91 58.27
N PHE A 35 16.11 -35.57 59.00
CA PHE A 35 16.07 -37.02 59.10
C PHE A 35 15.78 -37.68 57.75
N PHE A 36 14.86 -37.11 56.96
CA PHE A 36 14.56 -37.55 55.60
C PHE A 36 15.78 -37.40 54.65
N VAL A 37 16.47 -36.26 54.70
CA VAL A 37 17.70 -36.00 53.91
C VAL A 37 18.86 -36.89 54.35
N LEU A 38 19.01 -37.15 55.65
CA LEU A 38 20.05 -38.05 56.18
C LEU A 38 19.77 -39.52 55.84
N ASN A 39 18.50 -39.95 55.82
CA ASN A 39 18.12 -41.30 55.41
C ASN A 39 18.18 -41.51 53.89
N LEU A 40 17.96 -40.47 53.07
CA LEU A 40 18.20 -40.53 51.62
C LEU A 40 19.64 -40.92 51.27
N LYS A 41 20.64 -40.54 52.09
CA LYS A 41 22.05 -40.94 51.93
C LYS A 41 22.30 -42.42 52.27
N LYS A 42 21.46 -43.07 53.10
CA LYS A 42 21.66 -44.45 53.58
C LYS A 42 20.88 -45.50 52.77
N THR A 43 19.85 -45.12 52.02
CA THR A 43 19.08 -46.06 51.22
C THR A 43 19.78 -46.39 49.89
N LYS A 44 20.20 -47.65 49.70
CA LYS A 44 20.53 -48.20 48.36
C LYS A 44 19.24 -48.32 47.53
N LEU A 45 18.72 -47.18 47.07
CA LEU A 45 17.60 -47.14 46.13
C LEU A 45 18.01 -47.86 44.83
N ASN A 46 17.23 -48.86 44.41
CA ASN A 46 17.40 -49.56 43.14
C ASN A 46 17.47 -48.53 42.00
N THR A 47 18.30 -48.75 40.97
CA THR A 47 18.62 -47.74 39.93
C THR A 47 17.38 -47.13 39.27
N LYS A 48 16.30 -47.91 39.10
CA LYS A 48 14.99 -47.41 38.62
C LYS A 48 14.36 -46.35 39.53
N TYR A 49 14.36 -46.53 40.85
CA TYR A 49 13.73 -45.59 41.79
C TYR A 49 14.53 -44.29 41.97
N LYS A 50 15.84 -44.31 41.74
CA LYS A 50 16.66 -43.08 41.69
C LYS A 50 16.28 -42.19 40.50
N VAL A 51 16.01 -42.79 39.35
CA VAL A 51 15.54 -42.07 38.15
C VAL A 51 14.15 -41.47 38.40
N PHE A 52 13.21 -42.25 38.94
CA PHE A 52 11.88 -41.73 39.30
C PHE A 52 11.93 -40.61 40.37
N GLY A 53 12.78 -40.75 41.38
CA GLY A 53 12.99 -39.69 42.38
C GLY A 53 13.59 -38.42 41.78
N GLY A 54 14.59 -38.56 40.90
CA GLY A 54 15.17 -37.43 40.16
C GLY A 54 14.15 -36.73 39.27
N LEU A 55 13.31 -37.49 38.55
CA LEU A 55 12.20 -36.93 37.77
C LEU A 55 11.17 -36.22 38.65
N GLY A 56 10.86 -36.77 39.82
CA GLY A 56 9.97 -36.14 40.79
C GLY A 56 10.51 -34.79 41.30
N VAL A 57 11.80 -34.72 41.62
CA VAL A 57 12.45 -33.46 42.02
C VAL A 57 12.43 -32.45 40.89
N ILE A 58 12.75 -32.86 39.65
CA ILE A 58 12.67 -31.99 38.47
C ILE A 58 11.25 -31.48 38.26
N PHE A 59 10.24 -32.34 38.42
CA PHE A 59 8.84 -31.97 38.27
C PHE A 59 8.39 -30.96 39.35
N VAL A 60 8.78 -31.16 40.61
CA VAL A 60 8.49 -30.20 41.68
C VAL A 60 9.20 -28.87 41.45
N LEU A 61 10.47 -28.87 41.04
CA LEU A 61 11.21 -27.66 40.67
C LEU A 61 10.54 -26.94 39.50
N PHE A 62 10.04 -27.69 38.51
CA PHE A 62 9.29 -27.13 37.38
C PHE A 62 7.97 -26.48 37.84
N LEU A 63 7.21 -27.11 38.74
CA LEU A 63 5.97 -26.52 39.28
C LEU A 63 6.23 -25.27 40.14
N LEU A 64 7.25 -25.29 40.99
CA LEU A 64 7.70 -24.13 41.76
C LEU A 64 8.10 -23.00 40.82
N TYR A 65 8.85 -23.34 39.78
CA TYR A 65 9.26 -22.41 38.74
C TYR A 65 8.05 -21.79 38.00
N MET A 66 7.06 -22.60 37.62
CA MET A 66 5.82 -22.12 37.00
C MET A 66 4.99 -21.21 37.91
N SER A 67 5.20 -21.26 39.23
CA SER A 67 4.45 -20.51 40.24
C SER A 67 5.07 -19.15 40.60
N ILE A 68 6.37 -18.94 40.31
CA ILE A 68 7.10 -17.68 40.54
C ILE A 68 6.36 -16.43 40.03
N PRO A 69 5.71 -16.44 38.84
CA PRO A 69 5.05 -15.25 38.32
C PRO A 69 3.87 -14.74 39.15
N ASN A 70 3.26 -15.60 39.97
CA ASN A 70 2.21 -15.19 40.90
C ASN A 70 2.75 -14.34 42.05
N LEU A 71 4.07 -14.34 42.28
CA LEU A 71 4.74 -13.55 43.30
C LEU A 71 5.13 -12.14 42.79
N TYR A 72 4.97 -11.84 41.49
CA TYR A 72 5.29 -10.52 40.95
C TYR A 72 4.31 -9.44 41.42
N ASN A 73 4.83 -8.26 41.75
CA ASN A 73 4.00 -7.08 41.96
C ASN A 73 3.49 -6.54 40.61
N LYS A 74 2.22 -6.83 40.30
CA LYS A 74 1.61 -6.52 39.00
C LYS A 74 1.70 -5.03 38.62
N SER A 75 1.52 -4.11 39.57
CA SER A 75 1.55 -2.67 39.27
C SER A 75 2.96 -2.21 38.89
N GLN A 76 3.97 -2.70 39.61
CA GLN A 76 5.37 -2.41 39.33
C GLN A 76 5.80 -2.98 37.96
N ILE A 77 5.43 -4.23 37.66
CA ILE A 77 5.72 -4.83 36.36
C ILE A 77 5.01 -4.09 35.22
N GLN A 78 3.76 -3.66 35.40
CA GLN A 78 3.05 -2.85 34.41
C GLN A 78 3.78 -1.54 34.08
N SER A 79 4.24 -0.82 35.10
CA SER A 79 5.04 0.39 34.90
C SER A 79 6.33 0.09 34.14
N GLN A 80 7.07 -0.94 34.55
CA GLN A 80 8.32 -1.32 33.91
C GLN A 80 8.15 -1.72 32.44
N ILE A 81 7.09 -2.45 32.11
CA ILE A 81 6.76 -2.81 30.74
C ILE A 81 6.51 -1.55 29.91
N LYS A 82 5.70 -0.62 30.42
CA LYS A 82 5.41 0.66 29.75
C LYS A 82 6.68 1.47 29.50
N ASP A 83 7.51 1.63 30.52
CA ASP A 83 8.73 2.44 30.46
C ASP A 83 9.76 1.83 29.49
N GLN A 84 9.91 0.50 29.50
CA GLN A 84 10.82 -0.17 28.56
C GLN A 84 10.33 -0.12 27.12
N ILE A 85 9.03 -0.25 26.88
CA ILE A 85 8.46 -0.13 25.52
C ILE A 85 8.66 1.30 25.00
N LEU A 86 8.39 2.30 25.82
CA LEU A 86 8.62 3.70 25.48
C LEU A 86 10.10 3.96 25.19
N LYS A 87 11.01 3.50 26.06
CA LYS A 87 12.45 3.72 25.90
C LYS A 87 13.03 3.00 24.67
N LYS A 88 12.65 1.75 24.42
CA LYS A 88 13.22 0.93 23.33
C LYS A 88 12.62 1.25 21.96
N TYR A 89 11.33 1.58 21.89
CA TYR A 89 10.60 1.68 20.62
C TYR A 89 9.89 3.02 20.42
N ASN A 90 9.96 3.94 21.38
CA ASN A 90 9.24 5.20 21.36
C ASN A 90 7.71 5.03 21.19
N ILE A 91 7.16 3.94 21.72
CA ILE A 91 5.72 3.66 21.69
C ILE A 91 5.14 3.96 23.06
N GLN A 92 4.23 4.94 23.13
CA GLN A 92 3.47 5.21 24.35
C GLN A 92 2.25 4.27 24.40
N ILE A 93 2.09 3.56 25.51
CA ILE A 93 0.98 2.62 25.71
C ILE A 93 0.22 2.90 27.01
N LYS A 94 -1.06 2.53 27.02
CA LYS A 94 -1.91 2.49 28.21
C LYS A 94 -2.50 1.08 28.34
N LEU A 95 -2.24 0.44 29.47
CA LEU A 95 -2.80 -0.86 29.83
C LEU A 95 -4.14 -0.62 30.50
N ASN A 96 -5.25 -0.93 29.83
CA ASN A 96 -6.59 -0.70 30.41
C ASN A 96 -7.03 -1.85 31.34
N GLU A 97 -6.40 -3.01 31.20
CA GLU A 97 -6.67 -4.19 32.04
C GLU A 97 -5.39 -4.68 32.75
N ALA A 98 -5.59 -5.53 33.76
CA ALA A 98 -4.50 -6.15 34.50
C ALA A 98 -3.68 -7.11 33.64
N ILE A 99 -2.35 -7.12 33.84
CA ILE A 99 -1.47 -8.11 33.21
C ILE A 99 -1.75 -9.51 33.74
N GLN A 100 -1.73 -10.48 32.83
CA GLN A 100 -1.81 -11.91 33.13
C GLN A 100 -0.54 -12.59 32.61
N TYR A 101 -0.01 -13.55 33.35
CA TYR A 101 1.20 -14.27 32.96
C TYR A 101 0.86 -15.60 32.29
N SER A 102 1.63 -15.98 31.28
CA SER A 102 1.59 -17.32 30.69
C SER A 102 2.99 -17.79 30.31
N PHE A 103 3.23 -19.10 30.47
CA PHE A 103 4.55 -19.69 30.24
C PHE A 103 4.76 -20.20 28.81
N PHE A 104 3.70 -20.68 28.14
CA PHE A 104 3.82 -21.35 26.84
C PHE A 104 3.43 -20.43 25.68
N PRO A 105 4.14 -20.47 24.53
CA PRO A 105 5.32 -21.30 24.23
C PRO A 105 6.62 -20.75 24.84
N LYS A 106 6.63 -19.48 25.28
CA LYS A 106 7.71 -18.83 26.03
C LYS A 106 7.09 -17.91 27.09
N PRO A 107 7.76 -17.63 28.21
CA PRO A 107 7.32 -16.70 29.24
C PRO A 107 6.88 -15.37 28.65
N HIS A 108 5.64 -14.98 28.93
CA HIS A 108 5.10 -13.71 28.50
C HIS A 108 4.02 -13.20 29.45
N PHE A 109 3.87 -11.88 29.47
CA PHE A 109 2.67 -11.24 29.96
C PHE A 109 1.71 -11.03 28.78
N PHE A 110 0.43 -11.21 29.03
CA PHE A 110 -0.63 -10.81 28.11
C PHE A 110 -1.57 -9.82 28.77
N VAL A 111 -2.07 -8.88 27.98
CA VAL A 111 -2.99 -7.83 28.38
C VAL A 111 -4.10 -7.77 27.35
N LYS A 112 -5.33 -7.76 27.83
CA LYS A 112 -6.49 -7.46 26.99
C LYS A 112 -6.68 -5.95 26.90
N ASN A 113 -7.08 -5.47 25.73
CA ASN A 113 -7.42 -4.07 25.48
C ASN A 113 -6.31 -3.09 25.89
N LEU A 114 -5.19 -3.12 25.17
CA LEU A 114 -4.13 -2.12 25.27
C LEU A 114 -4.39 -0.96 24.31
N THR A 115 -4.29 0.28 24.78
CA THR A 115 -4.32 1.47 23.92
C THR A 115 -2.91 1.91 23.54
N ILE A 116 -2.70 2.19 22.27
CA ILE A 116 -1.50 2.81 21.70
C ILE A 116 -1.77 4.31 21.57
N LEU A 117 -0.87 5.11 22.12
CA LEU A 117 -0.98 6.55 22.17
C LEU A 117 0.13 7.20 21.35
N ARG A 118 -0.20 8.34 20.73
CA ARG A 118 0.76 9.24 20.12
C ARG A 118 0.39 10.69 20.42
N LYS A 119 1.29 11.44 21.04
CA LYS A 119 1.02 12.82 21.50
C LYS A 119 -0.31 12.89 22.28
N ASP A 120 -0.48 11.93 23.19
CA ASP A 120 -1.68 11.72 24.02
C ASP A 120 -3.01 11.45 23.27
N LYS A 121 -2.99 11.31 21.93
CA LYS A 121 -4.13 10.82 21.14
C LYS A 121 -4.06 9.30 20.99
N GLU A 122 -5.20 8.62 21.11
CA GLU A 122 -5.34 7.21 20.77
C GLU A 122 -5.21 7.00 19.26
N ILE A 123 -4.26 6.16 18.86
CA ILE A 123 -4.02 5.78 17.46
C ILE A 123 -4.23 4.28 17.22
N GLY A 124 -4.45 3.49 18.27
CA GLY A 124 -4.79 2.08 18.10
C GLY A 124 -5.23 1.38 19.38
N LEU A 125 -6.10 0.38 19.22
CA LEU A 125 -6.62 -0.45 20.30
C LEU A 125 -6.30 -1.92 20.00
N SER A 126 -5.47 -2.53 20.83
CA SER A 126 -5.05 -3.93 20.71
C SER A 126 -5.85 -4.82 21.66
N ARG A 127 -6.68 -5.72 21.11
CA ARG A 127 -7.50 -6.61 21.93
C ARG A 127 -6.67 -7.68 22.66
N ASP A 128 -5.59 -8.15 22.04
CA ASP A 128 -4.68 -9.15 22.61
C ASP A 128 -3.24 -8.67 22.43
N PHE A 129 -2.64 -8.17 23.51
CA PHE A 129 -1.25 -7.74 23.53
C PHE A 129 -0.40 -8.71 24.33
N LYS A 130 0.77 -9.09 23.80
CA LYS A 130 1.72 -9.97 24.49
C LYS A 130 3.11 -9.35 24.54
N VAL A 131 3.76 -9.47 25.71
CA VAL A 131 5.13 -9.07 25.97
C VAL A 131 5.91 -10.28 26.43
N PHE A 132 6.80 -10.78 25.58
CA PHE A 132 7.71 -11.86 25.95
C PHE A 132 8.82 -11.32 26.84
N ILE A 133 9.29 -12.16 27.75
CA ILE A 133 10.30 -11.79 28.74
C ILE A 133 11.49 -12.75 28.69
N SER A 134 12.67 -12.27 29.09
CA SER A 134 13.85 -13.13 29.17
C SER A 134 13.71 -14.19 30.27
N PHE A 135 14.25 -15.38 30.02
CA PHE A 135 14.45 -16.39 31.05
C PHE A 135 15.53 -16.00 32.07
N ASN A 136 16.50 -15.16 31.67
CA ASN A 136 17.53 -14.65 32.56
C ASN A 136 16.90 -13.74 33.61
N ASN A 137 17.25 -13.97 34.88
CA ASN A 137 16.75 -13.25 36.07
C ASN A 137 15.27 -13.46 36.41
N PHE A 138 14.68 -14.60 36.02
CA PHE A 138 13.29 -14.94 36.33
C PHE A 138 12.94 -14.92 37.84
N LEU A 139 13.90 -15.26 38.70
CA LEU A 139 13.76 -15.21 40.15
C LEU A 139 13.78 -13.79 40.74
N ASN A 140 14.06 -12.77 39.94
CA ASN A 140 14.11 -11.39 40.41
C ASN A 140 12.71 -10.77 40.36
N PHE A 141 11.98 -10.86 41.47
CA PHE A 141 10.56 -10.48 41.59
C PHE A 141 10.24 -9.02 41.25
N ASN A 142 11.27 -8.16 41.19
CA ASN A 142 11.11 -6.72 41.02
C ASN A 142 11.60 -6.20 39.65
N SER A 143 12.07 -7.06 38.76
CA SER A 143 12.60 -6.61 37.46
C SER A 143 12.33 -7.61 36.35
N VAL A 144 11.72 -7.15 35.26
CA VAL A 144 11.49 -7.95 34.05
C VAL A 144 12.19 -7.29 32.87
N ASN A 145 12.91 -8.04 32.04
CA ASN A 145 13.47 -7.53 30.79
C ASN A 145 12.59 -7.95 29.61
N ILE A 146 12.03 -6.98 28.89
CA ILE A 146 11.17 -7.25 27.74
C ILE A 146 11.99 -7.72 26.52
N LYS A 147 11.50 -8.77 25.87
CA LYS A 147 11.96 -9.30 24.59
C LYS A 147 10.97 -8.88 23.50
N ASP A 148 10.26 -9.84 22.90
CA ASP A 148 9.39 -9.60 21.75
C ASP A 148 8.03 -9.01 22.16
N LEU A 149 7.46 -8.18 21.28
CA LEU A 149 6.12 -7.63 21.42
C LEU A 149 5.19 -8.22 20.36
N VAL A 150 3.96 -8.54 20.73
CA VAL A 150 2.92 -8.98 19.80
C VAL A 150 1.64 -8.21 20.02
N PHE A 151 1.27 -7.41 19.03
CA PHE A 151 -0.04 -6.77 18.91
C PHE A 151 -0.92 -7.66 18.03
N ASN A 152 -2.00 -8.19 18.59
CA ASN A 152 -2.92 -9.08 17.90
C ASN A 152 -4.34 -8.49 17.96
N MET A 153 -5.06 -8.58 16.84
CA MET A 153 -6.40 -8.00 16.72
C MET A 153 -6.40 -6.52 17.10
N THR A 154 -5.48 -5.77 16.50
CA THR A 154 -5.31 -4.34 16.75
C THR A 154 -6.02 -3.54 15.68
N ASP A 155 -6.89 -2.64 16.11
CA ASP A 155 -7.57 -1.69 15.24
C ASP A 155 -6.84 -0.34 15.37
N PHE A 156 -6.06 0.02 14.35
CA PHE A 156 -5.33 1.29 14.27
C PHE A 156 -6.21 2.35 13.60
N LYS A 157 -6.35 3.52 14.22
CA LYS A 157 -7.01 4.70 13.66
C LYS A 157 -5.94 5.73 13.33
N ILE A 158 -5.55 5.79 12.06
CA ILE A 158 -4.37 6.53 11.60
C ILE A 158 -4.82 7.70 10.73
N TYR A 159 -4.33 8.89 11.06
CA TYR A 159 -4.45 10.09 10.24
C TYR A 159 -3.14 10.31 9.48
N GLU A 160 -3.14 11.24 8.52
CA GLU A 160 -1.95 11.60 7.73
C GLU A 160 -0.69 11.84 8.60
N LYS A 161 -0.85 12.61 9.68
CA LYS A 161 0.24 12.91 10.62
C LYS A 161 0.71 11.71 11.46
N ASP A 162 -0.07 10.64 11.51
CA ASP A 162 0.19 9.47 12.34
C ASP A 162 0.92 8.36 11.58
N ILE A 163 0.99 8.42 10.24
CA ILE A 163 1.73 7.46 9.39
C ILE A 163 3.18 7.31 9.86
N ILE A 164 3.79 8.42 10.30
CA ILE A 164 5.15 8.45 10.82
C ILE A 164 5.38 7.50 12.00
N PHE A 165 4.32 6.93 12.61
CA PHE A 165 4.42 5.93 13.67
C PHE A 165 5.10 4.67 13.14
N PHE A 166 4.70 4.21 11.96
CA PHE A 166 5.29 3.01 11.35
C PHE A 166 6.71 3.27 10.83
N PHE A 167 6.99 4.50 10.38
CA PHE A 167 8.35 4.91 10.00
C PHE A 167 9.28 5.01 11.22
N ASP A 168 8.81 5.50 12.35
CA ASP A 168 9.58 5.60 13.59
C ASP A 168 10.02 4.19 14.07
N LEU A 169 9.19 3.16 13.88
CA LEU A 169 9.56 1.76 14.16
C LEU A 169 10.72 1.25 13.30
N LEU A 170 10.90 1.78 12.08
CA LEU A 170 12.04 1.46 11.22
C LEU A 170 13.31 2.25 11.58
N ASN A 171 13.19 3.28 12.41
CA ASN A 171 14.28 4.14 12.85
C ASN A 171 14.79 3.82 14.26
N THR A 172 14.19 2.84 14.94
CA THR A 172 14.60 2.42 16.28
C THR A 172 16.05 1.91 16.32
N GLU A 173 16.68 2.00 17.48
CA GLU A 173 18.02 1.48 17.69
C GLU A 173 18.09 -0.04 17.46
N PRO A 174 19.25 -0.57 17.01
CA PRO A 174 19.47 -2.00 16.84
C PRO A 174 19.08 -2.80 18.09
N ASN A 175 18.18 -3.77 17.90
CA ASN A 175 17.67 -4.60 19.00
C ASN A 175 17.38 -6.02 18.49
N GLU A 176 17.78 -7.04 19.25
CA GLU A 176 17.49 -8.46 18.97
C GLU A 176 15.98 -8.78 18.98
N ASN A 177 15.21 -7.95 19.68
CA ASN A 177 13.78 -8.15 19.87
C ASN A 177 12.98 -7.77 18.61
N LYS A 178 11.85 -8.45 18.40
CA LYS A 178 10.91 -8.13 17.32
C LYS A 178 9.58 -7.59 17.82
N ILE A 179 8.96 -6.73 17.02
CA ILE A 179 7.55 -6.34 17.16
C ILE A 179 6.76 -7.06 16.07
N THR A 180 5.70 -7.76 16.44
CA THR A 180 4.79 -8.43 15.51
C THR A 180 3.40 -7.83 15.61
N ILE A 181 2.80 -7.45 14.49
CA ILE A 181 1.39 -7.05 14.39
C ILE A 181 0.68 -8.11 13.56
N LYS A 182 -0.43 -8.69 14.04
CA LYS A 182 -1.15 -9.73 13.29
C LYS A 182 -2.66 -9.62 13.44
N ASN A 183 -3.38 -10.12 12.44
CA ASN A 183 -4.85 -10.08 12.38
C ASN A 183 -5.44 -8.69 12.70
N SER A 184 -4.79 -7.64 12.21
CA SER A 184 -5.05 -6.25 12.63
C SER A 184 -5.57 -5.45 11.44
N ASN A 185 -6.19 -4.31 11.71
CA ASN A 185 -6.70 -3.38 10.69
C ASN A 185 -6.10 -2.00 10.91
N ILE A 186 -5.77 -1.31 9.82
CA ILE A 186 -5.49 0.12 9.79
C ILE A 186 -6.66 0.78 9.09
N PHE A 187 -7.37 1.62 9.82
CA PHE A 187 -8.37 2.56 9.33
C PHE A 187 -7.64 3.88 9.07
N PHE A 188 -7.58 4.25 7.80
CA PHE A 188 -6.94 5.49 7.39
C PHE A 188 -8.00 6.59 7.31
N ASN A 189 -7.88 7.60 8.14
CA ASN A 189 -8.94 8.58 8.35
C ASN A 189 -8.58 9.95 7.74
N SER A 190 -9.61 10.63 7.25
CA SER A 190 -9.55 12.03 6.84
C SER A 190 -9.38 12.95 8.06
N LYS A 191 -9.21 14.25 7.82
CA LYS A 191 -9.20 15.26 8.89
C LYS A 191 -10.57 15.41 9.59
N GLU A 192 -11.63 14.93 8.94
CA GLU A 192 -13.03 14.98 9.39
C GLU A 192 -13.47 13.62 9.99
N ASP A 193 -12.51 12.77 10.36
CA ASP A 193 -12.70 11.45 10.96
C ASP A 193 -13.40 10.40 10.06
N GLU A 194 -13.59 10.68 8.77
CA GLU A 194 -14.10 9.73 7.79
C GLU A 194 -13.05 8.68 7.42
N VAL A 195 -13.46 7.40 7.27
CA VAL A 195 -12.54 6.33 6.88
C VAL A 195 -12.35 6.34 5.35
N LEU A 196 -11.16 6.72 4.89
CA LEU A 196 -10.79 6.78 3.47
C LEU A 196 -10.54 5.38 2.90
N PHE A 197 -9.79 4.55 3.62
CA PHE A 197 -9.58 3.15 3.24
C PHE A 197 -9.18 2.29 4.44
N ILE A 198 -9.36 0.97 4.27
CA ILE A 198 -9.02 -0.02 5.28
C ILE A 198 -7.92 -0.94 4.73
N ASN A 199 -6.81 -1.00 5.45
CA ASN A 199 -5.75 -1.98 5.24
C ASN A 199 -5.83 -3.06 6.32
N ARG A 200 -5.95 -4.31 5.91
CA ARG A 200 -5.88 -5.45 6.82
C ARG A 200 -4.48 -6.04 6.83
N ILE A 201 -3.87 -6.11 8.01
CA ILE A 201 -2.59 -6.76 8.27
C ILE A 201 -2.86 -8.20 8.70
N TYR A 202 -2.47 -9.17 7.87
CA TYR A 202 -2.45 -10.57 8.29
C TYR A 202 -1.30 -10.81 9.27
N GLN A 203 -0.12 -10.35 8.88
CA GLN A 203 1.09 -10.44 9.69
C GLN A 203 2.06 -9.36 9.23
N SER A 204 2.62 -8.64 10.19
CA SER A 204 3.70 -7.67 10.02
C SER A 204 4.74 -7.92 11.11
N LYS A 205 6.02 -7.76 10.76
CA LYS A 205 7.15 -7.92 11.66
C LYS A 205 8.11 -6.75 11.48
N PHE A 206 8.53 -6.16 12.60
CA PHE A 206 9.60 -5.18 12.69
C PHE A 206 10.73 -5.79 13.51
N TYR A 207 11.94 -5.84 12.96
CA TYR A 207 13.12 -6.39 13.64
C TYR A 207 14.41 -5.84 13.04
N TYR A 208 15.49 -5.91 13.82
CA TYR A 208 16.84 -5.61 13.33
C TYR A 208 17.51 -6.89 12.83
N ASP A 209 18.01 -6.89 11.60
CA ASP A 209 18.83 -7.97 11.04
C ASP A 209 20.31 -7.68 11.34
N GLN A 210 20.88 -8.40 12.31
CA GLN A 210 22.27 -8.21 12.73
C GLN A 210 23.28 -8.55 11.63
N ASN A 211 22.96 -9.47 10.71
CA ASN A 211 23.88 -9.87 9.65
C ASN A 211 23.97 -8.79 8.57
N LYS A 212 22.85 -8.11 8.30
CA LYS A 212 22.76 -7.05 7.30
C LYS A 212 22.91 -5.65 7.87
N LEU A 213 22.85 -5.52 9.20
CA LEU A 213 22.85 -4.26 9.95
C LEU A 213 21.72 -3.30 9.56
N MET A 214 20.52 -3.85 9.35
CA MET A 214 19.35 -3.10 8.84
C MET A 214 18.10 -3.35 9.70
N ASN A 215 17.27 -2.32 9.86
CA ASN A 215 15.92 -2.50 10.37
C ASN A 215 14.99 -2.96 9.24
N ILE A 216 14.21 -4.00 9.47
CA ILE A 216 13.34 -4.62 8.47
C ILE A 216 11.89 -4.60 8.95
N LEU A 217 11.01 -4.06 8.12
CA LEU A 217 9.56 -4.27 8.13
C LEU A 217 9.22 -5.27 7.05
N SER A 218 8.56 -6.36 7.40
CA SER A 218 7.97 -7.30 6.44
C SER A 218 6.51 -7.52 6.79
N ALA A 219 5.59 -7.25 5.85
CA ALA A 219 4.16 -7.31 6.08
C ALA A 219 3.39 -7.95 4.92
N LYS A 220 2.41 -8.77 5.28
CA LYS A 220 1.41 -9.36 4.39
C LYS A 220 0.06 -8.70 4.68
N ASN A 221 -0.48 -8.03 3.68
CA ASN A 221 -1.62 -7.14 3.84
C ASN A 221 -2.72 -7.42 2.80
N LYS A 222 -3.86 -6.74 2.98
CA LYS A 222 -4.97 -6.72 2.04
C LYS A 222 -5.67 -5.36 2.08
N ILE A 223 -5.88 -4.74 0.91
CA ILE A 223 -6.69 -3.53 0.71
C ILE A 223 -7.79 -3.85 -0.30
N PHE A 224 -9.05 -3.46 -0.06
CA PHE A 224 -10.20 -3.64 -0.99
C PHE A 224 -10.27 -5.00 -1.72
N ASN A 225 -10.01 -6.12 -1.02
CA ASN A 225 -9.93 -7.46 -1.60
C ASN A 225 -8.71 -7.81 -2.46
N ILE A 226 -7.61 -7.09 -2.26
CA ILE A 226 -6.37 -7.27 -3.00
C ILE A 226 -5.25 -7.59 -2.00
N PRO A 227 -4.80 -8.86 -1.93
CA PRO A 227 -3.66 -9.22 -1.09
C PRO A 227 -2.36 -8.70 -1.71
N PHE A 228 -1.48 -8.18 -0.86
CA PHE A 228 -0.17 -7.72 -1.26
C PHE A 228 0.85 -7.91 -0.13
N ASP A 229 2.11 -8.03 -0.52
CA ASP A 229 3.24 -8.10 0.38
C ASP A 229 4.04 -6.79 0.26
N ILE A 230 4.55 -6.30 1.39
CA ILE A 230 5.45 -5.15 1.44
C ILE A 230 6.64 -5.49 2.35
N GLU A 231 7.83 -5.17 1.89
CA GLU A 231 9.07 -5.25 2.67
C GLU A 231 9.78 -3.91 2.59
N ILE A 232 10.19 -3.36 3.73
CA ILE A 232 10.97 -2.13 3.82
C ILE A 232 12.19 -2.43 4.68
N LYS A 233 13.37 -2.10 4.18
CA LYS A 233 14.66 -2.25 4.86
C LYS A 233 15.29 -0.87 4.98
N ASN A 234 15.62 -0.48 6.20
CA ASN A 234 16.29 0.77 6.51
C ASN A 234 17.73 0.47 6.92
N ASP A 235 18.67 0.80 6.05
CA ASP A 235 20.09 0.83 6.32
C ASP A 235 20.46 2.23 6.82
N LYS A 236 20.46 2.37 8.15
CA LYS A 236 20.73 3.65 8.81
C LYS A 236 22.19 4.10 8.61
N PHE A 237 23.12 3.16 8.44
CA PHE A 237 24.55 3.46 8.29
C PHE A 237 24.85 4.04 6.92
N ASN A 238 24.35 3.38 5.86
CA ASN A 238 24.53 3.83 4.48
C ASN A 238 23.49 4.86 4.04
N LYS A 239 22.52 5.20 4.91
CA LYS A 239 21.38 6.08 4.64
C LYS A 239 20.57 5.66 3.42
N LYS A 240 20.24 4.36 3.37
CA LYS A 240 19.47 3.78 2.26
C LYS A 240 18.21 3.12 2.77
N ILE A 241 17.10 3.36 2.08
CA ILE A 241 15.84 2.65 2.28
C ILE A 241 15.59 1.80 1.04
N PHE A 242 15.60 0.50 1.22
CA PHE A 242 15.11 -0.44 0.21
C PHE A 242 13.65 -0.75 0.51
N SER A 243 12.80 -0.75 -0.51
CA SER A 243 11.40 -1.14 -0.39
C SER A 243 11.01 -2.03 -1.55
N GLU A 244 10.19 -3.03 -1.25
CA GLU A 244 9.64 -3.96 -2.23
C GLU A 244 8.16 -4.13 -1.97
N PHE A 245 7.34 -3.91 -2.99
CA PHE A 245 5.89 -4.12 -2.98
C PHE A 245 5.53 -5.16 -4.03
N LYS A 246 4.73 -6.15 -3.66
CA LYS A 246 4.29 -7.23 -4.57
C LYS A 246 2.79 -7.47 -4.46
N SER A 247 2.10 -7.41 -5.59
CA SER A 247 0.70 -7.82 -5.71
C SER A 247 0.55 -8.86 -6.82
N LYS A 248 0.31 -10.12 -6.42
CA LYS A 248 0.10 -11.22 -7.37
C LYS A 248 -1.16 -11.01 -8.22
N LYS A 249 -2.21 -10.43 -7.64
CA LYS A 249 -3.49 -10.18 -8.31
C LYS A 249 -3.31 -9.27 -9.53
N PHE A 250 -2.46 -8.26 -9.41
CA PHE A 250 -2.14 -7.34 -10.50
C PHE A 250 -0.89 -7.72 -11.30
N ARG A 251 -0.21 -8.83 -10.93
CA ARG A 251 1.12 -9.18 -11.47
C ARG A 251 2.05 -7.96 -11.43
N LEU A 252 2.04 -7.26 -10.29
CA LEU A 252 2.78 -6.04 -10.05
C LEU A 252 3.88 -6.30 -9.01
N SER A 253 5.10 -5.89 -9.32
CA SER A 253 6.22 -5.80 -8.39
C SER A 253 6.87 -4.44 -8.53
N VAL A 254 7.08 -3.73 -7.42
CA VAL A 254 7.79 -2.46 -7.39
C VAL A 254 8.95 -2.61 -6.42
N THR A 255 10.16 -2.40 -6.88
CA THR A 255 11.36 -2.33 -6.03
C THR A 255 11.89 -0.92 -6.08
N ASN A 256 12.25 -0.38 -4.93
CA ASN A 256 12.71 0.99 -4.82
C ASN A 256 13.89 1.06 -3.85
N LEU A 257 14.97 1.70 -4.30
CA LEU A 257 16.14 2.04 -3.52
C LEU A 257 16.19 3.56 -3.39
N PHE A 258 16.05 4.07 -2.17
CA PHE A 258 16.07 5.49 -1.87
C PHE A 258 17.30 5.82 -1.02
N GLU A 259 18.07 6.80 -1.44
CA GLU A 259 19.24 7.32 -0.73
C GLU A 259 18.90 8.69 -0.14
N TYR A 260 18.93 8.79 1.19
CA TYR A 260 18.60 10.01 1.93
C TYR A 260 19.88 10.66 2.47
N ASP A 261 20.69 11.25 1.58
CA ASP A 261 21.84 12.05 1.99
C ASP A 261 21.50 13.55 2.12
N TYR A 262 22.26 14.27 2.94
CA TYR A 262 21.99 15.66 3.32
C TYR A 262 21.92 16.64 2.14
N LYS A 263 22.50 16.32 0.99
CA LYS A 263 22.58 17.23 -0.17
C LYS A 263 21.59 16.94 -1.27
N ASN A 264 21.25 15.68 -1.53
CA ASN A 264 20.33 15.29 -2.61
C ASN A 264 19.64 13.96 -2.24
N ASN A 265 18.33 14.01 -2.04
CA ASN A 265 17.53 12.80 -1.91
C ASN A 265 17.29 12.25 -3.32
N SER A 266 17.84 11.08 -3.61
CA SER A 266 17.67 10.41 -4.91
C SER A 266 17.32 8.96 -4.73
N GLY A 267 16.75 8.36 -5.76
CA GLY A 267 16.51 6.94 -5.74
C GLY A 267 16.34 6.34 -7.12
N PHE A 268 16.20 5.03 -7.09
CA PHE A 268 16.03 4.18 -8.24
C PHE A 268 14.83 3.28 -8.00
N MET A 269 13.90 3.23 -8.94
CA MET A 269 12.68 2.45 -8.86
C MET A 269 12.53 1.56 -10.08
N ASP A 270 12.36 0.26 -9.87
CA ASP A 270 11.93 -0.68 -10.89
C ASP A 270 10.48 -1.06 -10.69
N VAL A 271 9.72 -1.05 -11.77
CA VAL A 271 8.31 -1.43 -11.83
C VAL A 271 8.17 -2.57 -12.83
N LEU A 272 7.74 -3.74 -12.38
CA LEU A 272 7.35 -4.87 -13.21
C LEU A 272 5.83 -5.01 -13.17
N LEU A 273 5.16 -4.82 -14.30
CA LEU A 273 3.71 -4.94 -14.43
C LEU A 273 3.33 -5.90 -15.56
N ILE A 274 2.53 -6.93 -15.24
CA ILE A 274 2.03 -7.99 -16.12
C ILE A 274 3.14 -8.87 -16.72
N ASN A 275 4.16 -8.30 -17.36
CA ASN A 275 5.43 -8.91 -17.80
C ASN A 275 6.40 -7.84 -18.38
N LYS A 276 6.09 -6.53 -18.24
CA LYS A 276 6.93 -5.44 -18.74
C LYS A 276 7.59 -4.74 -17.56
N SER A 277 8.89 -4.53 -17.65
CA SER A 277 9.65 -3.80 -16.65
C SER A 277 9.97 -2.38 -17.12
N THR A 278 9.96 -1.44 -16.21
CA THR A 278 10.46 -0.08 -16.44
C THR A 278 11.17 0.40 -15.18
N SER A 279 12.26 1.11 -15.39
CA SER A 279 13.19 1.54 -14.35
C SER A 279 13.36 3.05 -14.42
N PHE A 280 13.28 3.73 -13.29
CA PHE A 280 13.36 5.20 -13.22
C PHE A 280 14.38 5.61 -12.18
N ASN A 281 15.25 6.55 -12.53
CA ASN A 281 15.99 7.34 -11.55
C ASN A 281 15.12 8.53 -11.16
N TYR A 282 15.07 8.86 -9.88
CA TYR A 282 14.31 10.01 -9.41
C TYR A 282 15.09 10.82 -8.36
N LYS A 283 14.71 12.08 -8.21
CA LYS A 283 15.20 12.99 -7.19
C LYS A 283 14.01 13.61 -6.47
N ILE A 284 14.07 13.62 -5.15
CA ILE A 284 13.05 14.23 -4.30
C ILE A 284 13.62 15.52 -3.72
N LYS A 285 12.88 16.62 -3.91
CA LYS A 285 13.08 17.90 -3.24
C LYS A 285 11.95 18.10 -2.23
N LYS A 286 12.02 19.19 -1.46
CA LYS A 286 11.06 19.51 -0.40
C LYS A 286 9.59 19.43 -0.87
N ASN A 287 9.31 19.87 -2.09
CA ASN A 287 7.93 19.98 -2.61
C ASN A 287 7.73 19.34 -3.98
N SER A 288 8.72 18.59 -4.49
CA SER A 288 8.62 18.02 -5.82
C SER A 288 9.47 16.76 -5.99
N LEU A 289 9.12 15.97 -6.98
CA LEU A 289 9.85 14.80 -7.44
C LEU A 289 10.08 14.95 -8.94
N SER A 290 11.32 14.76 -9.39
CA SER A 290 11.63 14.64 -10.81
C SER A 290 12.11 13.23 -11.11
N PHE A 291 11.69 12.63 -12.20
CA PHE A 291 12.14 11.31 -12.62
C PHE A 291 12.62 11.31 -14.08
N ILE A 292 13.49 10.38 -14.39
CA ILE A 292 13.97 10.08 -15.73
C ILE A 292 14.20 8.59 -15.88
N SER A 293 13.86 8.07 -17.04
CA SER A 293 14.11 6.71 -17.47
C SER A 293 14.57 6.77 -18.91
N ASP A 294 15.71 6.15 -19.19
CA ASP A 294 16.21 6.01 -20.54
C ASP A 294 16.54 4.54 -20.77
N ILE A 295 15.61 3.84 -21.43
CA ILE A 295 15.69 2.40 -21.69
C ILE A 295 15.66 2.20 -23.20
N ARG A 296 16.84 2.23 -23.83
CA ARG A 296 17.06 1.97 -25.26
C ARG A 296 16.05 2.65 -26.20
N ASN A 297 14.91 2.01 -26.41
CA ASN A 297 13.88 2.39 -27.36
C ASN A 297 12.77 3.26 -26.75
N ASN A 298 12.64 3.29 -25.43
CA ASN A 298 11.65 4.11 -24.73
C ASN A 298 12.33 5.03 -23.72
N SER A 299 11.87 6.27 -23.66
CA SER A 299 12.34 7.25 -22.69
C SER A 299 11.17 7.95 -22.02
N TYR A 300 11.33 8.21 -20.72
CA TYR A 300 10.30 8.82 -19.89
C TYR A 300 10.95 9.85 -19.00
N ASP A 301 10.35 11.03 -18.90
CA ASP A 301 10.79 12.07 -17.96
C ASP A 301 9.58 12.82 -17.44
N GLY A 302 9.72 13.40 -16.25
CA GLY A 302 8.64 14.18 -15.68
C GLY A 302 8.93 14.74 -14.30
N THR A 303 7.98 15.54 -13.85
CA THR A 303 7.99 16.21 -12.55
C THR A 303 6.62 16.11 -11.89
N ILE A 304 6.62 15.88 -10.59
CA ILE A 304 5.44 15.92 -9.73
C ILE A 304 5.70 16.98 -8.68
N ASP A 305 4.88 18.03 -8.65
CA ASP A 305 4.81 18.94 -7.52
C ASP A 305 3.77 18.45 -6.52
N PHE A 306 4.10 18.47 -5.23
CA PHE A 306 3.23 17.91 -4.19
C PHE A 306 2.18 18.90 -3.70
N LYS A 307 2.47 20.21 -3.74
CA LYS A 307 1.57 21.26 -3.26
C LYS A 307 1.78 22.59 -3.99
N PRO A 308 0.81 23.08 -4.80
CA PRO A 308 -0.36 22.33 -5.28
C PRO A 308 0.06 21.08 -6.07
N PHE A 309 -0.85 20.12 -6.22
CA PHE A 309 -0.54 18.91 -6.97
C PHE A 309 -0.49 19.23 -8.47
N TYR A 310 0.66 18.98 -9.09
CA TYR A 310 0.84 19.10 -10.54
C TYR A 310 1.71 17.97 -11.04
N PHE A 311 1.25 17.21 -12.03
CA PHE A 311 2.01 16.13 -12.64
C PHE A 311 2.25 16.42 -14.12
N ASN A 312 3.51 16.64 -14.50
CA ASN A 312 3.92 16.81 -15.88
C ASN A 312 4.84 15.68 -16.31
N ALA A 313 4.57 15.03 -17.44
CA ALA A 313 5.45 13.97 -17.94
C ALA A 313 5.44 13.83 -19.47
N ASN A 314 6.59 13.42 -19.99
CA ASN A 314 6.78 13.03 -21.38
C ASN A 314 7.05 11.53 -21.44
N PHE A 315 6.34 10.84 -22.33
CA PHE A 315 6.53 9.42 -22.58
C PHE A 315 6.81 9.18 -24.06
N ASN A 316 7.99 8.67 -24.36
CA ASN A 316 8.38 8.28 -25.71
C ASN A 316 8.41 6.76 -25.82
N TYR A 317 7.60 6.21 -26.71
CA TYR A 317 7.50 4.79 -27.01
C TYR A 317 7.86 4.51 -28.46
N ASP A 318 8.66 3.48 -28.68
CA ASP A 318 8.97 3.00 -30.04
C ASP A 318 7.77 2.27 -30.66
N GLY A 319 7.00 1.55 -29.83
CA GLY A 319 5.80 0.86 -30.28
C GLY A 319 4.75 0.67 -29.18
N LEU A 320 3.48 0.90 -29.53
CA LEU A 320 2.33 0.66 -28.67
C LEU A 320 1.35 -0.30 -29.37
N SER A 321 0.89 -1.31 -28.64
CA SER A 321 -0.22 -2.14 -29.10
C SER A 321 -1.54 -1.46 -28.75
N SER A 322 -2.40 -1.23 -29.74
CA SER A 322 -3.76 -0.72 -29.52
C SER A 322 -4.71 -1.79 -29.00
N LYS A 323 -4.28 -3.06 -28.99
CA LYS A 323 -5.10 -4.19 -28.55
C LYS A 323 -5.49 -4.00 -27.09
N ASN A 324 -6.78 -3.96 -26.84
CA ASN A 324 -7.40 -3.81 -25.51
C ASN A 324 -7.22 -2.43 -24.82
N LEU A 325 -6.61 -1.43 -25.46
CA LEU A 325 -6.50 -0.08 -24.85
C LEU A 325 -7.87 0.57 -24.64
N PHE A 326 -8.77 0.40 -25.60
CA PHE A 326 -10.11 1.01 -25.62
C PHE A 326 -11.23 0.00 -25.35
N ASN A 327 -10.91 -1.14 -24.72
CA ASN A 327 -11.96 -2.04 -24.24
C ASN A 327 -12.60 -1.45 -22.98
N ASN A 328 -13.89 -1.73 -22.75
CA ASN A 328 -14.59 -1.29 -21.54
C ASN A 328 -13.93 -1.78 -20.23
N ASP A 329 -13.20 -2.89 -20.29
CA ASP A 329 -12.45 -3.45 -19.14
C ASP A 329 -11.01 -2.92 -19.04
N SER A 330 -10.61 -1.98 -19.90
CA SER A 330 -9.26 -1.42 -19.85
C SER A 330 -9.06 -0.54 -18.62
N ILE A 331 -7.82 -0.49 -18.11
CA ILE A 331 -7.49 0.32 -16.94
C ILE A 331 -7.81 1.81 -17.14
N ILE A 332 -7.60 2.33 -18.36
CA ILE A 332 -7.89 3.73 -18.71
C ILE A 332 -9.39 3.99 -18.60
N PHE A 333 -10.21 3.09 -19.15
CA PHE A 333 -11.66 3.22 -19.13
C PHE A 333 -12.22 3.11 -17.70
N GLN A 334 -11.69 2.18 -16.91
CA GLN A 334 -12.04 2.03 -15.50
C GLN A 334 -11.64 3.25 -14.66
N MET A 335 -10.49 3.88 -14.96
CA MET A 335 -10.08 5.13 -14.31
C MET A 335 -11.03 6.28 -14.63
N ILE A 336 -11.43 6.46 -15.90
CA ILE A 336 -12.43 7.47 -16.28
C ILE A 336 -13.75 7.23 -15.55
N LYS A 337 -14.27 5.98 -15.59
CA LYS A 337 -15.54 5.61 -14.92
C LYS A 337 -15.52 5.70 -13.41
N SER A 338 -14.35 5.57 -12.80
CA SER A 338 -14.22 5.73 -11.35
C SER A 338 -14.32 7.19 -10.91
N GLU A 339 -14.40 8.14 -11.84
CA GLU A 339 -14.38 9.58 -11.60
C GLU A 339 -13.15 10.05 -10.82
N LEU A 340 -12.09 9.22 -10.75
CA LEU A 340 -10.83 9.57 -10.09
C LEU A 340 -10.19 10.85 -10.67
N PHE A 341 -10.46 11.13 -11.94
CA PHE A 341 -9.99 12.34 -12.61
C PHE A 341 -10.87 13.56 -12.33
N ASN A 342 -12.10 13.38 -11.84
CA ASN A 342 -13.03 14.45 -11.45
C ASN A 342 -12.65 15.04 -10.09
N ASN A 343 -11.55 15.80 -10.04
CA ASN A 343 -11.06 16.41 -8.82
C ASN A 343 -10.42 17.78 -9.10
N ASP A 344 -10.96 18.82 -8.46
CA ASP A 344 -10.53 20.22 -8.63
C ASP A 344 -9.05 20.46 -8.27
N ASN A 345 -8.46 19.61 -7.43
CA ASN A 345 -7.06 19.72 -7.02
C ASN A 345 -6.12 18.87 -7.89
N LEU A 346 -6.65 18.20 -8.92
CA LEU A 346 -5.88 17.34 -9.81
C LEU A 346 -5.50 18.10 -11.08
N ASN A 347 -4.21 18.36 -11.25
CA ASN A 347 -3.66 18.94 -12.46
C ASN A 347 -2.61 18.01 -13.06
N ILE A 348 -2.85 17.52 -14.28
CA ILE A 348 -1.99 16.58 -14.98
C ILE A 348 -1.77 17.05 -16.41
N LEU A 349 -0.53 17.01 -16.88
CA LEU A 349 -0.14 17.22 -18.26
C LEU A 349 0.77 16.07 -18.72
N LEU A 350 0.32 15.26 -19.67
CA LEU A 350 1.09 14.15 -20.23
C LEU A 350 1.26 14.35 -21.73
N ASN A 351 2.49 14.24 -22.22
CA ASN A 351 2.77 14.14 -23.64
C ASN A 351 3.20 12.70 -23.95
N ILE A 352 2.45 12.00 -24.81
CA ILE A 352 2.70 10.61 -25.15
C ILE A 352 3.03 10.54 -26.64
N ASN A 353 4.28 10.20 -26.93
CA ASN A 353 4.83 10.05 -28.27
C ASN A 353 4.99 8.57 -28.58
N VAL A 354 4.36 8.09 -29.64
CA VAL A 354 4.47 6.70 -30.09
C VAL A 354 4.83 6.66 -31.56
N LYS A 355 5.97 6.05 -31.90
CA LYS A 355 6.40 5.93 -33.29
C LYS A 355 5.51 4.96 -34.08
N ASN A 356 5.26 3.76 -33.54
CA ASN A 356 4.51 2.71 -34.25
C ASN A 356 3.29 2.18 -33.47
N ILE A 357 2.13 2.09 -34.13
CA ILE A 357 0.94 1.41 -33.58
C ILE A 357 0.92 -0.03 -34.10
N VAL A 358 1.37 -0.98 -33.29
CA VAL A 358 1.74 -2.35 -33.72
C VAL A 358 0.59 -3.13 -34.39
N ASN A 359 -0.66 -2.81 -34.06
CA ASN A 359 -1.83 -3.56 -34.51
C ASN A 359 -2.69 -2.82 -35.55
N ILE A 360 -2.27 -1.64 -35.99
CA ILE A 360 -2.99 -0.83 -36.99
C ILE A 360 -1.97 -0.30 -37.99
N ASN A 361 -1.85 -0.99 -39.12
CA ASN A 361 -0.80 -0.73 -40.13
C ASN A 361 -0.90 0.67 -40.73
N GLU A 362 -2.09 1.25 -40.73
CA GLU A 362 -2.34 2.56 -41.29
C GLU A 362 -1.97 3.70 -40.34
N LEU A 363 -1.77 3.46 -39.05
CA LEU A 363 -1.53 4.51 -38.05
C LEU A 363 -0.09 4.47 -37.53
N ASN A 364 0.59 5.61 -37.59
CA ASN A 364 1.94 5.79 -37.05
C ASN A 364 2.13 7.21 -36.50
N ASN A 365 3.23 7.42 -35.77
CA ASN A 365 3.64 8.70 -35.22
C ASN A 365 2.51 9.42 -34.44
N LEU A 366 1.98 8.76 -33.41
CA LEU A 366 1.00 9.36 -32.50
C LEU A 366 1.72 10.32 -31.54
N PHE A 367 1.25 11.56 -31.49
CA PHE A 367 1.47 12.53 -30.44
C PHE A 367 0.14 12.73 -29.71
N LEU A 368 0.03 12.28 -28.46
CA LEU A 368 -1.16 12.45 -27.64
C LEU A 368 -0.84 13.36 -26.46
N LYS A 369 -1.47 14.54 -26.42
CA LYS A 369 -1.40 15.45 -25.29
C LYS A 369 -2.63 15.21 -24.42
N VAL A 370 -2.43 14.76 -23.19
CA VAL A 370 -3.49 14.57 -22.19
C VAL A 370 -3.35 15.64 -21.14
N ALA A 371 -4.33 16.52 -21.03
CA ALA A 371 -4.43 17.49 -19.95
C ALA A 371 -5.63 17.13 -19.07
N ILE A 372 -5.45 17.11 -17.76
CA ILE A 372 -6.52 16.97 -16.78
C ILE A 372 -6.43 18.18 -15.87
N GLU A 373 -7.44 19.04 -15.93
CA GLU A 373 -7.50 20.30 -15.20
C GLU A 373 -8.92 20.43 -14.65
N GLU A 374 -9.06 20.60 -13.34
CA GLU A 374 -10.35 20.83 -12.68
C GLU A 374 -11.44 19.79 -13.04
N GLY A 375 -11.05 18.52 -13.16
CA GLY A 375 -11.96 17.43 -13.51
C GLY A 375 -12.16 17.19 -15.01
N GLU A 376 -11.77 18.14 -15.86
CA GLU A 376 -11.93 18.03 -17.32
C GLU A 376 -10.73 17.31 -17.95
N ILE A 377 -11.00 16.29 -18.77
CA ILE A 377 -9.95 15.54 -19.49
C ILE A 377 -9.90 16.01 -20.94
N ARG A 378 -8.86 16.75 -21.31
CA ARG A 378 -8.64 17.29 -22.65
C ARG A 378 -7.58 16.50 -23.42
N LEU A 379 -7.85 16.27 -24.71
CA LEU A 379 -6.94 15.64 -25.68
C LEU A 379 -6.52 16.59 -26.81
N SER A 380 -6.77 17.90 -26.64
CA SER A 380 -6.49 18.97 -27.60
C SER A 380 -5.02 19.06 -28.02
N ASN A 381 -4.77 19.47 -29.25
CA ASN A 381 -3.46 19.53 -29.89
C ASN A 381 -2.74 18.17 -30.01
N SER A 382 -3.51 17.08 -30.07
CA SER A 382 -2.97 15.75 -30.37
C SER A 382 -2.94 15.51 -31.87
N SER A 383 -2.07 14.61 -32.34
CA SER A 383 -2.00 14.27 -33.76
C SER A 383 -1.58 12.82 -33.97
N ILE A 384 -2.01 12.24 -35.08
CA ILE A 384 -1.56 10.92 -35.53
C ILE A 384 -1.48 10.92 -37.05
N LYS A 385 -0.52 10.18 -37.61
CA LYS A 385 -0.41 10.06 -39.05
C LYS A 385 -1.18 8.85 -39.55
N TRP A 386 -1.80 9.02 -40.71
CA TRP A 386 -2.35 7.93 -41.50
C TRP A 386 -1.35 7.60 -42.61
N LYS A 387 -0.44 6.66 -42.34
CA LYS A 387 0.75 6.38 -43.16
C LYS A 387 1.49 7.69 -43.48
N ASP A 388 1.90 7.86 -44.73
CA ASP A 388 2.45 9.12 -45.25
C ASP A 388 1.38 9.93 -46.01
N ASP A 389 0.12 9.49 -45.99
CA ASP A 389 -0.96 10.03 -46.82
C ASP A 389 -1.54 11.32 -46.23
N LEU A 390 -1.77 11.35 -44.91
CA LEU A 390 -2.33 12.51 -44.21
C LEU A 390 -1.96 12.56 -42.72
N ASP A 391 -2.09 13.74 -42.13
CA ASP A 391 -2.03 13.97 -40.68
C ASP A 391 -3.46 14.17 -40.16
N ILE A 392 -3.82 13.48 -39.07
CA ILE A 392 -5.06 13.66 -38.31
C ILE A 392 -4.70 14.46 -37.07
N ILE A 393 -5.33 15.63 -36.89
CA ILE A 393 -5.03 16.57 -35.81
C ILE A 393 -6.31 16.80 -35.01
N LEU A 394 -6.25 16.53 -33.70
CA LEU A 394 -7.30 16.85 -32.75
C LEU A 394 -7.05 18.29 -32.27
N ASN A 395 -7.87 19.25 -32.68
CA ASN A 395 -7.65 20.66 -32.32
C ASN A 395 -8.15 20.91 -30.90
N GLU A 396 -9.47 20.80 -30.70
CA GLU A 396 -10.14 20.98 -29.42
C GLU A 396 -10.92 19.71 -29.13
N CYS A 397 -10.47 18.91 -28.17
CA CYS A 397 -11.09 17.63 -27.85
C CYS A 397 -11.13 17.40 -26.34
N LEU A 398 -12.26 16.88 -25.86
CA LEU A 398 -12.48 16.52 -24.47
C LEU A 398 -13.11 15.14 -24.34
N ILE A 399 -12.84 14.48 -23.22
CA ILE A 399 -13.54 13.26 -22.81
C ILE A 399 -14.65 13.67 -21.85
N ASP A 400 -15.86 13.29 -22.21
CA ASP A 400 -17.07 13.45 -21.41
C ASP A 400 -17.47 12.09 -20.81
N TYR A 401 -17.83 12.08 -19.53
CA TYR A 401 -18.37 10.91 -18.84
C TYR A 401 -19.69 11.27 -18.16
N GLU A 402 -20.79 10.92 -18.81
CA GLU A 402 -22.15 11.17 -18.32
C GLU A 402 -23.03 9.94 -18.58
N ASN A 403 -23.96 9.66 -17.65
CA ASN A 403 -24.95 8.58 -17.79
C ASN A 403 -24.32 7.22 -18.14
N ASP A 404 -23.19 6.89 -17.50
CA ASP A 404 -22.39 5.69 -17.76
C ASP A 404 -21.78 5.58 -19.16
N GLU A 405 -21.87 6.62 -19.99
CA GLU A 405 -21.29 6.71 -21.32
C GLU A 405 -20.01 7.52 -21.31
N VAL A 406 -18.96 7.00 -21.94
CA VAL A 406 -17.74 7.76 -22.20
C VAL A 406 -17.74 8.21 -23.65
N LYS A 407 -17.63 9.52 -23.87
CA LYS A 407 -17.64 10.14 -25.20
C LYS A 407 -16.35 10.94 -25.40
N LEU A 408 -15.80 10.88 -26.61
CA LEU A 408 -14.79 11.82 -27.08
C LEU A 408 -15.50 12.82 -28.00
N ILE A 409 -15.45 14.10 -27.65
CA ILE A 409 -16.13 15.18 -28.34
C ILE A 409 -15.06 16.18 -28.80
N GLY A 410 -15.15 16.66 -30.03
CA GLY A 410 -14.25 17.73 -30.47
C GLY A 410 -14.18 18.00 -31.95
N ASP A 411 -13.24 18.86 -32.32
CA ASP A 411 -12.89 19.21 -33.70
C ASP A 411 -11.66 18.43 -34.16
N VAL A 412 -11.77 17.82 -35.34
CA VAL A 412 -10.67 17.11 -36.00
C VAL A 412 -10.37 17.72 -37.37
N LYS A 413 -9.07 17.84 -37.66
CA LYS A 413 -8.54 18.30 -38.94
C LYS A 413 -7.71 17.22 -39.60
N PHE A 414 -8.07 16.89 -40.84
CA PHE A 414 -7.33 16.01 -41.73
C PHE A 414 -6.54 16.86 -42.72
N LYS A 415 -5.21 16.80 -42.67
CA LYS A 415 -4.32 17.49 -43.62
C LYS A 415 -3.71 16.47 -44.59
N PHE A 416 -4.09 16.55 -45.86
CA PHE A 416 -3.64 15.61 -46.88
C PHE A 416 -2.26 16.00 -47.41
N LYS A 417 -1.34 15.04 -47.41
CA LYS A 417 -0.01 15.14 -48.03
C LYS A 417 0.00 14.49 -49.41
N ASP A 418 -0.60 13.31 -49.50
CA ASP A 418 -0.81 12.59 -50.75
C ASP A 418 -2.26 12.08 -50.83
N ILE A 419 -3.15 12.96 -51.27
CA ILE A 419 -4.57 12.64 -51.39
C ILE A 419 -4.83 11.58 -52.45
N ASP A 420 -4.00 11.48 -53.50
CA ASP A 420 -4.17 10.49 -54.55
C ASP A 420 -3.85 9.08 -54.05
N ASN A 421 -2.84 8.94 -53.19
CA ASN A 421 -2.56 7.68 -52.52
C ASN A 421 -3.66 7.32 -51.50
N PHE A 422 -4.17 8.31 -50.77
CA PHE A 422 -5.33 8.11 -49.88
C PHE A 422 -6.55 7.59 -50.67
N TYR A 423 -6.91 8.25 -51.78
CA TYR A 423 -7.98 7.82 -52.66
C TYR A 423 -7.78 6.41 -53.19
N SER A 424 -6.54 6.06 -53.55
CA SER A 424 -6.21 4.75 -54.06
C SER A 424 -6.32 3.66 -52.97
N SER A 425 -5.86 3.95 -51.76
CA SER A 425 -5.98 3.06 -50.58
C SER A 425 -7.43 2.69 -50.26
N TYR A 426 -8.38 3.61 -50.49
CA TYR A 426 -9.81 3.40 -50.26
C TYR A 426 -10.62 3.13 -51.54
N GLN A 427 -9.95 2.99 -52.68
CA GLN A 427 -10.57 2.74 -53.98
C GLN A 427 -11.67 3.76 -54.31
N VAL A 428 -11.41 5.04 -54.05
CA VAL A 428 -12.29 6.14 -54.46
C VAL A 428 -12.32 6.18 -55.99
N LYS A 429 -13.52 6.24 -56.58
CA LYS A 429 -13.68 6.27 -58.05
C LYS A 429 -12.94 7.47 -58.65
N LYS A 430 -12.35 7.30 -59.83
CA LYS A 430 -11.45 8.30 -60.44
C LYS A 430 -12.12 9.65 -60.71
N ASP A 431 -13.38 9.62 -61.13
CA ASP A 431 -14.26 10.77 -61.33
C ASP A 431 -14.56 11.55 -60.03
N HIS A 432 -14.51 10.87 -58.87
CA HIS A 432 -14.72 11.50 -57.56
C HIS A 432 -13.45 12.14 -56.97
N ARG A 433 -12.27 11.97 -57.59
CA ARG A 433 -10.98 12.42 -57.04
C ARG A 433 -10.75 13.90 -57.34
N LYS A 434 -11.01 14.76 -56.34
CA LYS A 434 -10.71 16.20 -56.40
C LYS A 434 -9.42 16.50 -55.63
N LYS A 435 -8.74 17.59 -55.98
CA LYS A 435 -7.61 18.06 -55.16
C LYS A 435 -8.19 18.74 -53.92
N ILE A 436 -7.87 18.21 -52.75
CA ILE A 436 -8.26 18.74 -51.44
C ILE A 436 -6.99 18.79 -50.59
N GLN A 437 -6.78 19.89 -49.87
CA GLN A 437 -5.65 20.06 -48.97
C GLN A 437 -6.05 19.69 -47.54
N GLU A 438 -7.24 20.11 -47.10
CA GLU A 438 -7.72 19.84 -45.75
C GLU A 438 -9.22 19.55 -45.68
N ILE A 439 -9.59 18.71 -44.70
CA ILE A 439 -10.96 18.52 -44.25
C ILE A 439 -11.00 18.77 -42.75
N GLN A 440 -11.94 19.58 -42.29
CA GLN A 440 -12.19 19.83 -40.88
C GLN A 440 -13.64 19.47 -40.56
N LEU A 441 -13.88 18.86 -39.40
CA LEU A 441 -15.21 18.51 -38.95
C LEU A 441 -15.26 18.38 -37.43
N ASP A 442 -16.43 18.60 -36.86
CA ASP A 442 -16.74 18.26 -35.48
C ASP A 442 -17.16 16.80 -35.40
N PHE A 443 -16.86 16.13 -34.29
CA PHE A 443 -17.25 14.75 -34.07
C PHE A 443 -17.64 14.47 -32.62
N VAL A 444 -18.49 13.47 -32.46
CA VAL A 444 -18.79 12.83 -31.17
C VAL A 444 -18.63 11.33 -31.33
N TYR A 445 -17.69 10.74 -30.59
CA TYR A 445 -17.47 9.29 -30.56
C TYR A 445 -17.83 8.71 -29.21
N ASN A 446 -18.83 7.83 -29.17
CA ASN A 446 -19.21 7.09 -27.96
C ASN A 446 -18.45 5.75 -27.91
N PHE A 447 -17.57 5.59 -26.91
CA PHE A 447 -16.72 4.40 -26.79
C PHE A 447 -17.50 3.11 -26.50
N ILE A 448 -18.64 3.19 -25.81
CA ILE A 448 -19.45 2.03 -25.41
C ILE A 448 -20.30 1.56 -26.59
N GLN A 449 -21.06 2.47 -27.18
CA GLN A 449 -21.92 2.17 -28.33
C GLN A 449 -21.13 1.97 -29.62
N LYS A 450 -19.86 2.42 -29.64
CA LYS A 450 -18.98 2.44 -30.83
C LYS A 450 -19.59 3.21 -32.00
N LYS A 451 -20.34 4.26 -31.68
CA LYS A 451 -21.01 5.13 -32.65
C LYS A 451 -20.24 6.43 -32.77
N ILE A 452 -20.12 6.93 -33.99
CA ILE A 452 -19.58 8.25 -34.29
C ILE A 452 -20.62 9.10 -35.00
N SER A 453 -20.66 10.38 -34.68
CA SER A 453 -21.40 11.39 -35.42
C SER A 453 -20.49 12.53 -35.82
N PHE A 454 -20.88 13.26 -36.86
CA PHE A 454 -20.10 14.37 -37.40
C PHE A 454 -20.96 15.61 -37.58
N ASP A 455 -20.36 16.79 -37.56
CA ASP A 455 -21.03 18.05 -37.86
C ASP A 455 -20.03 19.07 -38.44
N ASN A 456 -20.53 20.20 -38.93
CA ASN A 456 -19.75 21.37 -39.35
C ASN A 456 -18.59 21.04 -40.31
N VAL A 457 -18.86 20.23 -41.34
CA VAL A 457 -17.81 19.79 -42.27
C VAL A 457 -17.36 20.94 -43.17
N LYS A 458 -16.05 21.14 -43.23
CA LYS A 458 -15.39 22.11 -44.09
C LYS A 458 -14.32 21.43 -44.92
N ILE A 459 -14.30 21.72 -46.21
CA ILE A 459 -13.28 21.25 -47.16
C ILE A 459 -12.53 22.48 -47.66
N ASP A 460 -11.21 22.52 -47.47
CA ASP A 460 -10.37 23.68 -47.80
C ASP A 460 -10.95 25.01 -47.24
N ASN A 461 -11.40 24.96 -45.98
CA ASN A 461 -12.08 26.04 -45.23
C ASN A 461 -13.44 26.50 -45.78
N MET A 462 -14.04 25.78 -46.73
CA MET A 462 -15.37 26.08 -47.27
C MET A 462 -16.38 25.03 -46.81
N SER A 463 -17.58 25.47 -46.40
CA SER A 463 -18.70 24.58 -46.14
C SER A 463 -19.31 24.06 -47.45
N ASN A 464 -20.00 22.92 -47.39
CA ASN A 464 -20.68 22.36 -48.54
C ASN A 464 -22.02 21.76 -48.12
N GLU A 465 -23.11 22.44 -48.47
CA GLU A 465 -24.48 22.08 -48.07
C GLU A 465 -24.84 20.62 -48.42
N LYS A 466 -24.41 20.12 -49.59
CA LYS A 466 -24.69 18.72 -49.99
C LYS A 466 -23.98 17.72 -49.09
N ILE A 467 -22.77 18.06 -48.63
CA ILE A 467 -22.03 17.22 -47.68
C ILE A 467 -22.69 17.29 -46.31
N ASP A 468 -23.11 18.48 -45.88
CA ASP A 468 -23.80 18.65 -44.60
C ASP A 468 -25.12 17.86 -44.57
N GLU A 469 -25.90 17.86 -45.65
CA GLU A 469 -27.08 17.00 -45.81
C GLU A 469 -26.71 15.50 -45.74
N PHE A 470 -25.63 15.08 -46.40
CA PHE A 470 -25.17 13.70 -46.36
C PHE A 470 -24.75 13.26 -44.95
N ILE A 471 -24.06 14.12 -44.22
CA ILE A 471 -23.64 13.88 -42.83
C ILE A 471 -24.84 13.80 -41.91
N ASN A 472 -25.78 14.74 -42.03
CA ASN A 472 -27.05 14.71 -41.29
C ASN A 472 -27.83 13.41 -41.53
N GLN A 473 -27.89 12.95 -42.78
CA GLN A 473 -28.51 11.65 -43.11
C GLN A 473 -27.74 10.47 -42.54
N PHE A 474 -26.40 10.50 -42.56
CA PHE A 474 -25.58 9.48 -41.92
C PHE A 474 -25.87 9.43 -40.42
N ASP A 475 -26.02 10.60 -39.78
CA ASP A 475 -26.27 10.74 -38.36
C ASP A 475 -27.68 10.41 -37.89
N GLN A 476 -28.64 10.32 -38.79
CA GLN A 476 -29.96 9.80 -38.46
C GLN A 476 -30.03 8.27 -38.55
N ARG A 477 -29.03 7.59 -39.13
CA ARG A 477 -29.02 6.13 -39.26
C ARG A 477 -28.77 5.46 -37.91
N GLY A 478 -29.52 4.40 -37.63
CA GLY A 478 -29.36 3.60 -36.40
C GLY A 478 -27.98 2.92 -36.27
N THR A 479 -27.32 2.61 -37.39
CA THR A 479 -25.99 1.98 -37.43
C THR A 479 -24.90 2.99 -37.81
N LYS A 480 -24.20 3.54 -36.80
CA LYS A 480 -23.08 4.49 -36.97
C LYS A 480 -21.71 3.89 -36.65
N VAL A 481 -21.55 2.60 -36.90
CA VAL A 481 -20.32 1.86 -36.57
C VAL A 481 -19.46 1.72 -37.83
N PHE A 482 -18.22 2.19 -37.75
CA PHE A 482 -17.24 1.98 -38.82
C PHE A 482 -16.53 0.63 -38.70
N ASN A 483 -16.60 -0.14 -39.78
CA ASN A 483 -15.67 -1.21 -40.10
C ASN A 483 -14.99 -0.87 -41.44
N LYS A 484 -14.04 -1.69 -41.89
CA LYS A 484 -13.28 -1.42 -43.12
C LYS A 484 -14.17 -1.19 -44.35
N ILE A 485 -15.30 -1.90 -44.46
CA ILE A 485 -16.23 -1.80 -45.61
C ILE A 485 -17.12 -0.57 -45.46
N THR A 486 -17.73 -0.36 -44.29
CA THR A 486 -18.63 0.79 -44.08
C THR A 486 -17.89 2.12 -44.15
N PHE A 487 -16.65 2.17 -43.65
CA PHE A 487 -15.78 3.36 -43.77
C PHE A 487 -15.42 3.63 -45.23
N LYS A 488 -15.04 2.60 -45.99
CA LYS A 488 -14.76 2.73 -47.42
C LYS A 488 -15.97 3.26 -48.21
N ASN A 489 -17.16 2.73 -47.93
CA ASN A 489 -18.40 3.18 -48.58
C ASN A 489 -18.74 4.61 -48.21
N PHE A 490 -18.56 4.98 -46.94
CA PHE A 490 -18.73 6.36 -46.47
C PHE A 490 -17.82 7.32 -47.23
N LEU A 491 -16.52 7.03 -47.32
CA LEU A 491 -15.57 7.86 -48.07
C LEU A 491 -15.94 7.97 -49.57
N ASN A 492 -16.31 6.86 -50.21
CA ASN A 492 -16.71 6.88 -51.63
C ASN A 492 -17.92 7.79 -51.90
N ASN A 493 -18.92 7.73 -51.02
CA ASN A 493 -20.11 8.57 -51.11
C ASN A 493 -19.78 10.03 -50.80
N PHE A 494 -19.01 10.27 -49.73
CA PHE A 494 -18.57 11.60 -49.33
C PHE A 494 -17.86 12.33 -50.47
N PHE A 495 -16.82 11.71 -51.06
CA PHE A 495 -16.09 12.31 -52.18
C PHE A 495 -16.90 12.36 -53.47
N GLY A 496 -17.84 11.43 -53.69
CA GLY A 496 -18.75 11.49 -54.83
C GLY A 496 -19.68 12.70 -54.78
N ILE A 497 -20.29 12.94 -53.61
CA ILE A 497 -21.17 14.09 -53.38
C ILE A 497 -20.39 15.41 -53.50
N TYR A 498 -19.15 15.44 -52.99
CA TYR A 498 -18.27 16.60 -53.16
C TYR A 498 -17.91 16.86 -54.64
N ALA A 499 -17.71 15.80 -55.43
CA ALA A 499 -17.23 15.92 -56.79
C ALA A 499 -18.27 16.47 -57.78
N GLY A 500 -19.56 16.35 -57.46
CA GLY A 500 -20.69 16.84 -58.25
C GLY A 500 -21.58 15.74 -58.79
#